data_AF-A0A930ZLP3-F1
#
_entry.id   AF-A0A930ZLP3-F1
#
_cell.length_a   1.000
_cell.length_b   1.000
_cell.length_c   1.000
_cell.angle_alpha   90.00
_cell.angle_beta   90.00
_cell.angle_gamma   90.00
#
_symmetry.space_group_name_H-M   'P 1'
#
loop_
_entity.id
_entity.type
_entity.pdbx_description
1 polymer ?
#
loop_
_entity_poly.entity_id
_entity_poly.type
_entity_poly.pdbx_seq_one_letter_code
_entity_poly.pdbx_strand_id
1 'polypeptide(L)'
;MLDMIDASDHFNNRIAFDTNLIQHFERQFNLYKTKDDLCQPAPPFFHLRSSSFWKHKVIPGREADYAKTSTSGGGRKRIDELIEYAYVDEAVLPLFIEKETGEKLRRHIEKTLEGDQ
;
A
#
# COMPACT_ATOMS: atom_id res chain seq x y z
N MET A 1 -3.04 3.25 3.54
CA MET A 1 -1.99 4.31 3.55
C MET A 1 -2.57 5.64 4.01
N LEU A 2 -3.58 6.22 3.34
CA LEU A 2 -4.23 7.46 3.81
C LEU A 2 -4.68 7.37 5.28
N ASP A 3 -5.35 6.29 5.69
CA ASP A 3 -5.71 6.07 7.10
C ASP A 3 -4.53 6.06 8.08
N MET A 4 -3.35 5.64 7.63
CA MET A 4 -2.13 5.61 8.47
C MET A 4 -1.46 6.98 8.53
N ILE A 5 -1.64 7.81 7.49
CA ILE A 5 -1.24 9.22 7.48
C ILE A 5 -2.11 9.97 8.49
N ASP A 6 -3.44 9.80 8.42
CA ASP A 6 -4.38 10.48 9.30
C ASP A 6 -4.25 10.08 10.77
N ALA A 7 -3.87 8.82 11.03
CA ALA A 7 -3.67 8.29 12.37
C ALA A 7 -2.31 8.65 13.00
N SER A 8 -1.42 9.32 12.26
CA SER A 8 -0.08 9.68 12.74
C SER A 8 0.10 11.19 12.79
N ASP A 9 0.53 11.70 13.96
CA ASP A 9 0.94 13.11 14.10
C ASP A 9 2.17 13.44 13.23
N HIS A 10 3.00 12.45 12.93
CA HIS A 10 4.19 12.60 12.10
C HIS A 10 4.39 11.37 11.20
N PHE A 11 3.83 11.42 9.99
CA PHE A 11 4.02 10.37 9.01
C PHE A 11 5.44 10.42 8.40
N ASN A 12 6.24 9.39 8.67
CA ASN A 12 7.65 9.32 8.25
C ASN A 12 7.87 8.67 6.87
N ASN A 13 6.82 8.47 6.08
CA ASN A 13 6.87 7.85 4.76
C ASN A 13 7.48 6.43 4.74
N ARG A 14 7.42 5.70 5.87
CA ARG A 14 7.87 4.32 5.97
C ARG A 14 6.68 3.40 6.27
N ILE A 15 6.32 2.58 5.29
CA ILE A 15 5.15 1.70 5.37
C ILE A 15 5.64 0.24 5.37
N ALA A 16 5.76 -0.35 6.56
CA ALA A 16 6.10 -1.76 6.69
C ALA A 16 4.90 -2.65 6.36
N PHE A 17 5.16 -3.86 5.84
CA PHE A 17 4.12 -4.87 5.66
C PHE A 17 3.86 -5.62 6.96
N ASP A 18 3.34 -4.90 7.95
CA ASP A 18 3.13 -5.38 9.31
C ASP A 18 1.63 -5.53 9.66
N THR A 19 1.36 -5.92 10.91
CA THR A 19 0.00 -6.07 11.42
C THR A 19 -0.80 -4.76 11.34
N ASN A 20 -0.17 -3.60 11.51
CA ASN A 20 -0.85 -2.32 11.45
C ASN A 20 -1.37 -2.07 10.03
N LEU A 21 -0.52 -2.21 9.00
CA LEU A 21 -0.94 -2.10 7.61
C LEU A 21 -2.04 -3.12 7.26
N ILE A 22 -1.87 -4.37 7.69
CA ILE A 22 -2.83 -5.45 7.41
C ILE A 22 -4.21 -5.12 8.01
N GLN A 23 -4.26 -4.65 9.27
CA GLN A 23 -5.52 -4.28 9.91
C GLN A 23 -6.22 -3.11 9.20
N HIS A 24 -5.47 -2.08 8.81
CA HIS A 24 -6.02 -0.98 8.01
C HIS A 24 -6.55 -1.47 6.66
N PHE A 25 -5.83 -2.36 5.99
CA PHE A 25 -6.28 -2.94 4.73
C PHE A 25 -7.55 -3.77 4.92
N GLU A 26 -7.58 -4.68 5.89
CA GLU A 26 -8.74 -5.54 6.17
C GLU A 26 -9.98 -4.73 6.51
N ARG A 27 -9.84 -3.65 7.28
CA ARG A 27 -10.94 -2.74 7.59
C ARG A 27 -11.53 -2.16 6.31
N GLN A 28 -10.70 -1.61 5.44
CA GLN A 28 -11.15 -1.00 4.18
C GLN A 28 -11.71 -2.06 3.22
N PHE A 29 -11.03 -3.19 3.08
CA PHE A 29 -11.49 -4.32 2.26
C PHE A 29 -12.90 -4.78 2.66
N ASN A 30 -13.18 -4.88 3.95
CA ASN A 30 -14.50 -5.31 4.43
C ASN A 30 -15.64 -4.32 4.12
N LEU A 31 -15.34 -3.05 3.85
CA LEU A 31 -16.35 -2.05 3.46
C LEU A 31 -16.74 -2.18 1.98
N TYR A 32 -15.78 -2.51 1.12
CA TYR A 32 -15.96 -2.43 -0.33
C TYR A 32 -15.98 -3.79 -1.06
N LYS A 33 -15.57 -4.87 -0.41
CA LYS A 33 -15.50 -6.21 -1.01
C LYS A 33 -16.84 -6.68 -1.57
N THR A 34 -16.77 -7.44 -2.64
CA THR A 34 -17.86 -8.26 -3.17
C THR A 34 -17.75 -9.70 -2.66
N LYS A 35 -18.69 -10.57 -3.05
CA LYS A 35 -18.80 -11.95 -2.52
C LYS A 35 -17.59 -12.84 -2.86
N ASP A 36 -16.94 -12.58 -3.98
CA ASP A 36 -15.87 -13.43 -4.50
C ASP A 36 -14.46 -12.88 -4.23
N ASP A 37 -14.37 -11.71 -3.60
CA ASP A 37 -13.09 -11.07 -3.32
C ASP A 37 -12.36 -11.76 -2.16
N LEU A 38 -11.05 -11.98 -2.36
CA LEU A 38 -10.15 -12.50 -1.34
C LEU A 38 -9.39 -11.37 -0.67
N CYS A 39 -9.42 -11.32 0.67
CA CYS A 39 -8.66 -10.35 1.44
C CYS A 39 -7.16 -10.68 1.40
N GLN A 40 -6.47 -10.19 0.38
CA GLN A 40 -5.04 -10.43 0.18
C GLN A 40 -4.30 -9.08 0.13
N PRO A 41 -3.71 -8.62 1.24
CA PRO A 41 -2.95 -7.36 1.27
C PRO A 41 -1.60 -7.44 0.55
N ALA A 42 -1.02 -8.64 0.42
CA ALA A 42 0.31 -8.83 -0.15
C ALA A 42 0.39 -8.50 -1.66
N PRO A 43 -0.54 -8.95 -2.53
CA PRO A 43 -0.56 -8.53 -3.93
C PRO A 43 -0.62 -7.02 -4.15
N PRO A 44 -1.58 -6.23 -3.61
CA PRO A 44 -1.62 -4.80 -3.84
C PRO A 44 -0.38 -4.10 -3.27
N PHE A 45 0.09 -4.47 -2.07
CA PHE A 45 1.34 -3.93 -1.52
C PHE A 45 2.52 -4.10 -2.49
N PHE A 46 2.67 -5.30 -3.07
CA PHE A 46 3.78 -5.59 -3.97
C PHE A 46 3.61 -4.98 -5.36
N HIS A 47 2.42 -5.09 -5.94
CA HIS A 47 2.16 -4.73 -7.33
C HIS A 47 2.02 -3.22 -7.52
N LEU A 48 1.69 -2.44 -6.48
CA LEU A 48 1.72 -0.98 -6.56
C LEU A 48 3.06 -0.42 -7.02
N ARG A 49 4.17 -1.17 -6.90
CA ARG A 49 5.49 -0.76 -7.42
C ARG A 49 5.52 -0.47 -8.93
N SER A 50 4.55 -0.95 -9.71
CA SER A 50 4.42 -0.61 -11.13
C SER A 50 3.90 0.81 -11.34
N SER A 51 3.28 1.41 -10.31
CA SER A 51 2.93 2.82 -10.30
C SER A 51 4.17 3.71 -10.15
N SER A 52 4.05 4.96 -10.59
CA SER A 52 5.12 5.94 -10.41
C SER A 52 5.32 6.35 -8.94
N PHE A 53 4.29 6.27 -8.11
CA PHE A 53 4.29 6.85 -6.76
C PHE A 53 4.68 5.87 -5.65
N TRP A 54 4.54 4.56 -5.83
CA TRP A 54 4.81 3.58 -4.79
C TRP A 54 6.16 2.90 -5.01
N LYS A 55 7.05 2.96 -4.03
CA LYS A 55 8.41 2.43 -4.11
C LYS A 55 8.65 1.42 -2.99
N HIS A 56 9.57 0.49 -3.22
CA HIS A 56 10.05 -0.41 -2.19
C HIS A 56 11.49 -0.11 -1.84
N LYS A 57 11.76 -0.01 -0.54
CA LYS A 57 13.11 -0.22 -0.02
C LYS A 57 13.37 -1.71 0.02
N VAL A 58 14.19 -2.18 -0.91
CA VAL A 58 14.63 -3.58 -0.94
C VAL A 58 15.64 -3.81 0.18
N ILE A 59 15.59 -4.98 0.81
CA ILE A 59 16.56 -5.40 1.82
C ILE A 59 17.95 -5.46 1.15
N PRO A 60 19.00 -4.84 1.75
CA PRO A 60 20.34 -4.86 1.17
C PRO A 60 20.82 -6.28 0.83
N GLY A 61 21.28 -6.48 -0.41
CA GLY A 61 21.76 -7.77 -0.91
C GLY A 61 20.67 -8.66 -1.53
N ARG A 62 19.40 -8.21 -1.56
CA ARG A 62 18.26 -8.92 -2.19
C ARG A 62 17.81 -8.31 -3.51
N GLU A 63 18.51 -7.32 -4.03
CA GLU A 63 18.13 -6.55 -5.22
C GLU A 63 18.00 -7.43 -6.46
N ALA A 64 18.92 -8.38 -6.65
CA ALA A 64 18.88 -9.32 -7.77
C ALA A 64 17.68 -10.27 -7.71
N ASP A 65 17.34 -10.76 -6.51
CA ASP A 65 16.19 -11.65 -6.27
C ASP A 65 14.88 -10.86 -6.44
N TYR A 66 14.83 -9.65 -5.93
CA TYR A 66 13.71 -8.73 -6.07
C TYR A 66 13.44 -8.34 -7.53
N ALA A 67 14.49 -8.07 -8.31
CA ALA A 67 14.38 -7.73 -9.73
C ALA A 67 13.82 -8.88 -10.58
N LYS A 68 14.11 -10.14 -10.21
CA LYS A 68 13.58 -11.35 -10.87
C LYS A 68 12.17 -11.70 -10.41
N THR A 69 11.72 -11.13 -9.30
CA THR A 69 10.40 -11.43 -8.74
C THR A 69 9.34 -10.64 -9.47
N SER A 70 8.35 -11.32 -10.05
CA SER A 70 7.20 -10.70 -10.74
C SER A 70 5.93 -10.59 -9.87
N THR A 71 5.84 -11.33 -8.76
CA THR A 71 4.66 -11.38 -7.88
C THR A 71 5.08 -11.56 -6.42
N SER A 72 4.27 -11.06 -5.47
CA SER A 72 4.41 -11.39 -4.05
C SER A 72 4.18 -12.87 -3.76
N GLY A 73 3.45 -13.57 -4.64
CA GLY A 73 3.12 -14.98 -4.46
C GLY A 73 2.17 -15.20 -3.29
N GLY A 74 0.91 -14.77 -3.43
CA GLY A 74 -0.25 -15.07 -2.57
C GLY A 74 -0.19 -14.71 -1.07
N GLY A 75 0.99 -14.61 -0.46
CA GLY A 75 1.19 -14.46 0.98
C GLY A 75 2.38 -13.59 1.35
N ARG A 76 2.65 -13.50 2.66
CA ARG A 76 3.57 -12.53 3.27
C ARG A 76 5.06 -12.84 3.10
N LYS A 77 5.42 -14.13 2.99
CA LYS A 77 6.81 -14.62 3.03
C LYS A 77 7.76 -13.85 2.12
N ARG A 78 7.37 -13.66 0.85
CA ARG A 78 8.25 -13.01 -0.13
C ARG A 78 8.42 -11.51 0.12
N ILE A 79 7.40 -10.87 0.70
CA ILE A 79 7.52 -9.46 1.09
C ILE A 79 8.55 -9.35 2.21
N ASP A 80 8.44 -10.16 3.26
CA ASP A 80 9.36 -10.16 4.40
C ASP A 80 10.81 -10.49 4.00
N GLU A 81 11.00 -11.35 3.00
CA GLU A 81 12.34 -11.77 2.54
C GLU A 81 13.04 -10.74 1.65
N LEU A 82 12.30 -9.82 1.02
CA LEU A 82 12.83 -8.95 -0.02
C LEU A 82 12.66 -7.46 0.26
N ILE A 83 11.62 -7.05 0.99
CA ILE A 83 11.21 -5.65 1.13
C ILE A 83 11.30 -5.25 2.60
N GLU A 84 12.12 -4.25 2.89
CA GLU A 84 12.24 -3.68 4.23
C GLU A 84 11.01 -2.83 4.58
N TYR A 85 10.56 -2.01 3.63
CA TYR A 85 9.35 -1.20 3.69
C TYR A 85 8.98 -0.65 2.31
N ALA A 86 7.74 -0.19 2.17
CA ALA A 86 7.33 0.64 1.06
C ALA A 86 7.32 2.13 1.45
N TYR A 87 7.44 3.01 0.47
CA TYR A 87 7.36 4.44 0.64
C TYR A 87 6.73 5.10 -0.59
N VAL A 88 6.13 6.26 -0.38
CA VAL A 88 5.62 7.10 -1.48
C VAL A 88 6.76 7.94 -2.03
N ASP A 89 6.82 8.09 -3.35
CA ASP A 89 7.78 8.96 -4.02
C ASP A 89 7.70 10.39 -3.46
N GLU A 90 8.85 10.96 -3.11
CA GLU A 90 8.93 12.25 -2.41
C GLU A 90 8.27 13.38 -3.20
N ALA A 91 8.28 13.30 -4.54
CA ALA A 91 7.68 14.33 -5.39
C ALA A 91 6.15 14.38 -5.28
N VAL A 92 5.51 13.29 -4.85
CA VAL A 92 4.04 13.20 -4.75
C VAL A 92 3.54 12.97 -3.33
N LEU A 93 4.42 12.65 -2.36
CA LEU A 93 4.08 12.56 -0.94
C LEU A 93 3.27 13.78 -0.43
N PRO A 94 3.59 15.05 -0.78
CA PRO A 94 2.82 16.21 -0.36
C PRO A 94 1.32 16.12 -0.68
N LEU A 95 0.95 15.45 -1.79
CA LEU A 95 -0.44 15.29 -2.21
C LEU A 95 -1.24 14.37 -1.28
N PHE A 96 -0.56 13.44 -0.59
CA PHE A 96 -1.19 12.51 0.34
C PHE A 96 -1.27 13.04 1.77
N ILE A 97 -0.30 13.87 2.19
CA ILE A 97 -0.21 14.40 3.56
C ILE A 97 -0.92 15.74 3.75
N GLU A 98 -1.08 16.52 2.67
CA GLU A 98 -1.86 17.76 2.72
C GLU A 98 -3.33 17.40 2.87
N LYS A 99 -3.94 17.88 3.96
CA LYS A 99 -5.26 17.43 4.42
C LYS A 99 -6.35 17.59 3.36
N GLU A 100 -6.42 18.74 2.68
CA GLU A 100 -7.48 18.98 1.70
C GLU A 100 -7.33 18.08 0.47
N THR A 101 -6.12 17.92 -0.03
CA THR A 101 -5.79 17.08 -1.19
C THR A 101 -5.95 15.60 -0.86
N GLY A 102 -5.49 15.16 0.32
CA GLY A 102 -5.68 13.80 0.82
C GLY A 102 -7.16 13.42 0.91
N GLU A 103 -8.00 14.32 1.44
CA GLU A 103 -9.46 14.12 1.50
C GLU A 103 -10.14 14.12 0.13
N LYS A 104 -9.62 14.89 -0.83
CA LYS A 104 -10.10 14.83 -2.23
C LYS A 104 -9.73 13.51 -2.88
N LEU A 105 -8.50 13.04 -2.69
CA LEU A 105 -8.03 11.74 -3.19
C LEU A 105 -8.86 10.60 -2.61
N ARG A 106 -9.07 10.60 -1.29
CA ARG A 106 -9.91 9.61 -0.58
C ARG A 106 -11.30 9.51 -1.19
N ARG A 107 -12.02 10.64 -1.26
CA ARG A 107 -13.37 10.67 -1.85
C ARG A 107 -13.42 10.22 -3.29
N HIS A 108 -12.37 10.51 -4.07
CA HIS A 108 -12.28 10.04 -5.45
C HIS A 108 -12.13 8.52 -5.52
N ILE A 109 -11.25 7.93 -4.68
CA ILE A 109 -11.05 6.48 -4.60
C ILE A 109 -12.34 5.78 -4.16
N GLU A 110 -12.98 6.28 -3.10
CA GLU A 110 -14.23 5.71 -2.56
C GLU A 110 -15.33 5.69 -3.62
N LYS A 111 -15.51 6.82 -4.34
CA LYS A 111 -16.48 6.90 -5.44
C LYS A 111 -16.20 5.90 -6.56
N THR A 112 -14.93 5.64 -6.88
CA THR A 112 -14.55 4.63 -7.87
C THR A 112 -14.91 3.22 -7.38
N LEU A 113 -14.66 2.92 -6.10
CA LEU A 113 -14.98 1.62 -5.52
C LEU A 113 -16.49 1.37 -5.40
N GLU A 114 -17.28 2.41 -5.14
CA GLU A 114 -18.75 2.34 -5.08
C GLU A 114 -19.40 2.20 -6.46
N GLY A 115 -18.77 2.74 -7.52
CA GLY A 115 -19.28 2.66 -8.89
C GLY A 115 -19.13 1.29 -9.56
N ASP A 116 -18.34 0.40 -8.96
CA ASP A 116 -18.05 -0.97 -9.44
C ASP A 116 -18.86 -2.06 -8.68
N GLN A 117 -19.77 -1.67 -7.76
CA GLN A 117 -20.68 -2.56 -7.03
C GLN A 117 -22.05 -2.73 -7.72
#